data_AF-A0A922XJS1-F1
#
_entry.id   AF-A0A922XJS1-F1
#
_cell.length_a   1.000
_cell.length_b   1.000
_cell.length_c   1.000
_cell.angle_alpha   90.00
_cell.angle_beta   90.00
_cell.angle_gamma   90.00
#
_symmetry.space_group_name_H-M   'P 1'
#
loop_
_entity.id
_entity.type
_entity.pdbx_description
1 polymer ?
#
loop_
_entity_poly.entity_id
_entity_poly.type
_entity_poly.pdbx_seq_one_letter_code
_entity_poly.pdbx_strand_id
1 'polypeptide(L)'
;MLYDPVAKKIIYEHQSGNYFTPASNTKIFTFYTALQILKDSVPALRYQVKNDSLIFWGTGDASFLYPEVNHNSKVVDFLSDSTKKLFFSGSNFHTTAFGPGWAWDDYNDYYSAERSPFPIYGNRISIQSRLDDHLTFSPVYFSNQVVNSPEIKSTMEIIRDEDSNQLTVYKG
;
A
#
# COMPACT_ATOMS: atom_id res chain seq x y z
N MET A 1 -13.80 -28.40 -1.97
CA MET A 1 -15.06 -28.83 -1.32
C MET A 1 -16.17 -27.94 -1.81
N LEU A 2 -17.31 -28.52 -2.19
CA LEU A 2 -18.55 -27.80 -2.47
C LEU A 2 -19.55 -28.14 -1.36
N TYR A 3 -20.04 -27.11 -0.68
CA TYR A 3 -20.89 -27.25 0.49
C TYR A 3 -22.21 -26.49 0.28
N ASP A 4 -23.33 -27.14 0.60
CA ASP A 4 -24.63 -26.50 0.68
C ASP A 4 -24.81 -25.91 2.10
N PRO A 5 -24.83 -24.57 2.26
CA PRO A 5 -25.00 -23.95 3.56
C PRO A 5 -26.42 -24.07 4.13
N VAL A 6 -27.45 -24.29 3.31
CA VAL A 6 -28.84 -24.43 3.74
C VAL A 6 -29.10 -25.86 4.19
N ALA A 7 -28.76 -26.84 3.35
CA ALA A 7 -28.90 -28.26 3.68
C ALA A 7 -27.81 -28.76 4.65
N LYS A 8 -26.80 -27.92 4.93
CA LYS A 8 -25.63 -28.22 5.77
C LYS A 8 -24.88 -29.48 5.35
N LYS A 9 -24.74 -29.70 4.04
CA LYS A 9 -24.21 -30.96 3.47
C LYS A 9 -23.11 -30.69 2.46
N ILE A 10 -22.08 -31.53 2.47
CA ILE A 10 -21.08 -31.57 1.40
C ILE A 10 -21.73 -32.18 0.15
N ILE A 11 -21.76 -31.42 -0.94
CA ILE A 11 -22.26 -31.87 -2.25
C ILE A 11 -21.16 -32.64 -2.98
N TYR A 12 -19.93 -32.15 -2.90
CA TYR A 12 -18.78 -32.74 -3.57
C TYR A 12 -17.47 -32.41 -2.84
N GLU A 13 -16.55 -33.35 -2.82
CA GLU A 13 -15.20 -33.11 -2.33
C GLU A 13 -14.15 -33.86 -3.15
N HIS A 14 -12.98 -33.26 -3.23
CA HIS A 14 -11.80 -33.85 -3.83
C HIS A 14 -10.59 -33.32 -3.06
N GLN A 15 -9.81 -34.21 -2.45
CA GLN A 15 -8.62 -33.89 -1.66
C GLN A 15 -8.83 -32.78 -0.60
N SER A 16 -10.03 -32.69 -0.02
CA SER A 16 -10.44 -31.64 0.93
C SER A 16 -9.61 -31.61 2.22
N GLY A 17 -8.99 -32.74 2.60
CA GLY A 17 -8.13 -32.86 3.78
C GLY A 17 -6.65 -32.50 3.58
N ASN A 18 -6.23 -32.17 2.35
CA ASN A 18 -4.84 -31.85 2.06
C ASN A 18 -4.56 -30.35 2.24
N TYR A 19 -3.33 -30.00 2.64
CA TYR A 19 -2.88 -28.61 2.69
C TYR A 19 -2.48 -28.10 1.30
N PHE A 20 -2.83 -26.85 1.01
CA PHE A 20 -2.47 -26.14 -0.21
C PHE A 20 -2.11 -24.69 0.09
N THR A 21 -1.34 -24.05 -0.80
CA THR A 21 -1.11 -22.60 -0.75
C THR A 21 -2.41 -21.88 -1.10
N PRO A 22 -3.00 -21.09 -0.18
CA PRO A 22 -4.33 -20.51 -0.41
C PRO A 22 -4.30 -19.32 -1.38
N ALA A 23 -3.12 -18.76 -1.67
CA ALA A 23 -2.97 -17.49 -2.37
C ALA A 23 -3.91 -16.43 -1.78
N SER A 24 -4.62 -15.67 -2.62
CA SER A 24 -5.55 -14.64 -2.17
C SER A 24 -6.76 -15.15 -1.37
N ASN A 25 -7.05 -16.47 -1.33
CA ASN A 25 -8.13 -17.00 -0.48
C ASN A 25 -7.84 -16.78 1.01
N THR A 26 -6.58 -16.56 1.40
CA THR A 26 -6.22 -16.16 2.78
C THR A 26 -6.95 -14.89 3.24
N LYS A 27 -7.31 -14.00 2.29
CA LYS A 27 -8.04 -12.75 2.57
C LYS A 27 -9.42 -12.99 3.18
N ILE A 28 -10.03 -14.17 2.99
CA ILE A 28 -11.31 -14.54 3.63
C ILE A 28 -11.16 -14.54 5.15
N PHE A 29 -10.08 -15.13 5.68
CA PHE A 29 -9.81 -15.16 7.12
C PHE A 29 -9.46 -13.77 7.67
N THR A 30 -8.64 -13.01 6.94
CA THR A 30 -8.30 -11.63 7.31
C THR A 30 -9.55 -10.75 7.36
N PHE A 31 -10.42 -10.84 6.35
CA PHE A 31 -11.66 -10.06 6.29
C PHE A 31 -12.61 -10.43 7.42
N TYR A 32 -12.84 -11.72 7.67
CA TYR A 32 -13.68 -12.16 8.78
C TYR A 32 -13.13 -11.66 10.12
N THR A 33 -11.82 -11.79 10.35
CA THR A 33 -11.16 -11.31 11.58
C THR A 33 -11.31 -9.79 11.73
N ALA A 34 -11.15 -9.05 10.63
CA ALA A 34 -11.37 -7.61 10.60
C ALA A 34 -12.80 -7.25 11.00
N LEU A 35 -13.83 -7.95 10.48
CA LEU A 35 -15.23 -7.72 10.87
C LEU A 35 -15.51 -8.01 12.35
N GLN A 36 -14.79 -8.95 12.97
CA GLN A 36 -14.98 -9.31 14.38
C GLN A 36 -14.28 -8.34 15.34
N ILE A 37 -13.12 -7.81 14.94
CA ILE A 37 -12.26 -6.99 15.82
C ILE A 37 -12.45 -5.49 15.54
N LEU A 38 -12.51 -5.11 14.28
CA LEU A 38 -12.72 -3.74 13.85
C LEU A 38 -14.23 -3.47 13.88
N LYS A 39 -14.59 -2.32 14.42
CA LYS A 39 -15.99 -1.86 14.44
C LYS A 39 -16.32 -1.22 13.09
N ASP A 40 -17.23 -0.26 13.10
CA ASP A 40 -17.62 0.54 11.95
C ASP A 40 -16.53 1.48 11.42
N SER A 41 -15.47 1.74 12.19
CA SER A 41 -14.37 2.62 11.78
C SER A 41 -13.03 2.23 12.40
N VAL A 42 -11.95 2.66 11.73
CA VAL A 42 -10.57 2.54 12.19
C VAL A 42 -9.95 3.93 12.35
N PRO A 43 -9.06 4.16 13.35
CA PRO A 43 -8.36 5.43 13.47
C PRO A 43 -7.39 5.58 12.29
N ALA A 44 -7.39 6.74 11.63
CA ALA A 44 -6.46 7.03 10.53
C ALA A 44 -5.09 7.54 11.02
N LEU A 45 -5.06 8.25 12.15
CA LEU A 45 -3.85 8.77 12.79
C LEU A 45 -3.94 8.62 14.32
N ARG A 46 -2.77 8.54 14.97
CA ARG A 46 -2.58 8.91 16.37
C ARG A 46 -1.77 10.19 16.43
N TYR A 47 -2.05 11.07 17.39
CA TYR A 47 -1.29 12.32 17.51
C TYR A 47 -1.21 12.81 18.95
N GLN A 48 -0.24 13.68 19.19
CA GLN A 48 -0.07 14.43 20.43
C GLN A 48 0.35 15.86 20.10
N VAL A 49 -0.27 16.82 20.78
CA VAL A 49 0.13 18.22 20.74
C VAL A 49 1.03 18.51 21.93
N LYS A 50 2.20 19.12 21.67
CA LYS A 50 3.12 19.61 22.70
C LYS A 50 3.65 20.96 22.28
N ASN A 51 3.27 22.02 23.00
CA ASN A 51 3.64 23.41 22.68
C ASN A 51 3.26 23.79 21.23
N ASP A 52 4.26 24.14 20.43
CA ASP A 52 4.18 24.52 19.01
C ASP A 52 4.18 23.33 18.05
N SER A 53 4.23 22.10 18.58
CA SER A 53 4.42 20.87 17.80
C SER A 53 3.18 19.98 17.83
N LEU A 54 2.82 19.44 16.67
CA LEU A 54 1.88 18.34 16.48
C LEU A 54 2.68 17.13 16.00
N ILE A 55 2.84 16.15 16.89
CA ILE A 55 3.54 14.90 16.60
C ILE A 55 2.49 13.86 16.26
N PHE A 56 2.61 13.17 15.13
CA PHE A 56 1.64 12.19 14.68
C PHE A 56 2.29 10.91 14.15
N TRP A 57 1.51 9.84 14.23
CA TRP A 57 1.85 8.50 13.79
C TRP A 57 0.72 7.96 12.92
N GLY A 58 1.09 7.30 11.82
CA GLY A 58 0.13 6.55 11.02
C GLY A 58 -0.30 5.27 11.75
N THR A 59 -1.48 4.78 11.42
CA THR A 59 -2.06 3.55 12.01
C THR A 59 -2.12 2.39 11.02
N GLY A 60 -1.62 2.56 9.80
CA GLY A 60 -1.76 1.61 8.70
C GLY A 60 -3.04 1.78 7.87
N ASP A 61 -3.68 2.96 7.91
CA ASP A 61 -4.85 3.26 7.05
C ASP A 61 -4.46 3.26 5.56
N ALA A 62 -4.75 2.14 4.89
CA ALA A 62 -4.48 1.92 3.47
C ALA A 62 -5.37 2.74 2.52
N SER A 63 -6.37 3.49 3.05
CA SER A 63 -7.22 4.35 2.23
C SER A 63 -6.69 5.78 2.09
N PHE A 64 -5.68 6.16 2.89
CA PHE A 64 -5.21 7.54 2.94
C PHE A 64 -4.63 8.01 1.60
N LEU A 65 -5.33 8.95 0.95
CA LEU A 65 -5.05 9.46 -0.39
C LEU A 65 -4.98 8.38 -1.47
N TYR A 66 -5.56 7.20 -1.25
CA TYR A 66 -5.57 6.12 -2.23
C TYR A 66 -6.80 6.24 -3.16
N PRO A 67 -6.62 6.59 -4.45
CA PRO A 67 -7.73 6.92 -5.35
C PRO A 67 -8.79 5.82 -5.52
N GLU A 68 -8.42 4.55 -5.36
CA GLU A 68 -9.26 3.41 -5.72
C GLU A 68 -10.22 2.94 -4.62
N VAL A 69 -10.06 3.41 -3.37
CA VAL A 69 -10.81 2.86 -2.21
C VAL A 69 -11.85 3.83 -1.65
N ASN A 70 -11.48 5.09 -1.41
CA ASN A 70 -12.40 6.16 -1.06
C ASN A 70 -11.66 7.49 -0.90
N HIS A 71 -12.28 8.59 -1.32
CA HIS A 71 -11.75 9.92 -1.06
C HIS A 71 -12.18 10.40 0.33
N ASN A 72 -11.23 10.39 1.28
CA ASN A 72 -11.42 10.93 2.63
C ASN A 72 -10.37 12.03 2.90
N SER A 73 -10.83 13.28 2.99
CA SER A 73 -9.96 14.44 3.22
C SER A 73 -9.65 14.70 4.70
N LYS A 74 -10.32 14.02 5.65
CA LYS A 74 -10.26 14.38 7.09
C LYS A 74 -8.84 14.51 7.64
N VAL A 75 -7.94 13.61 7.26
CA VAL A 75 -6.54 13.66 7.71
C VAL A 75 -5.78 14.80 7.04
N VAL A 76 -6.02 15.05 5.75
CA VAL A 76 -5.41 16.18 5.04
C VAL A 76 -5.86 17.49 5.69
N ASP A 77 -7.17 17.67 5.84
CA ASP A 77 -7.78 18.88 6.42
C ASP A 77 -7.26 19.10 7.86
N PHE A 78 -7.24 18.05 8.69
CA PHE A 78 -6.71 18.13 10.06
C PHE A 78 -5.24 18.58 10.11
N LEU A 79 -4.40 18.08 9.20
CA LEU A 79 -2.98 18.43 9.16
C LEU A 79 -2.77 19.81 8.54
N SER A 80 -3.52 20.19 7.49
CA SER A 80 -3.39 21.47 6.82
C SER A 80 -3.92 22.64 7.66
N ASP A 81 -4.97 22.41 8.44
CA ASP A 81 -5.58 23.43 9.29
C ASP A 81 -4.77 23.70 10.56
N SER A 82 -3.80 22.84 10.88
CA SER A 82 -2.94 22.99 12.05
C SER A 82 -1.97 24.15 11.89
N THR A 83 -2.00 25.11 12.81
CA THR A 83 -0.99 26.18 12.91
C THR A 83 0.31 25.73 13.58
N LYS A 84 0.45 24.44 13.91
CA LYS A 84 1.60 23.85 14.61
C LYS A 84 2.59 23.25 13.62
N LYS A 85 3.84 23.14 14.04
CA LYS A 85 4.86 22.37 13.32
C LYS A 85 4.47 20.89 13.32
N LEU A 86 4.40 20.31 12.15
CA LEU A 86 4.02 18.91 11.94
C LEU A 86 5.26 18.01 12.03
N PHE A 87 5.21 16.98 12.86
CA PHE A 87 6.25 15.98 12.99
C PHE A 87 5.66 14.58 12.83
N PHE A 88 6.09 13.87 11.79
CA PHE A 88 5.76 12.46 11.61
C PHE A 88 6.74 11.58 12.38
N SER A 89 6.24 10.52 13.00
CA SER A 89 7.06 9.44 13.54
C SER A 89 6.53 8.08 13.08
N GLY A 90 7.42 7.24 12.56
CA GLY A 90 7.13 5.85 12.20
C GLY A 90 7.41 4.85 13.33
N SER A 91 7.72 5.31 14.54
CA SER A 91 8.22 4.48 15.65
C SER A 91 7.22 3.45 16.19
N ASN A 92 5.94 3.53 15.78
CA ASN A 92 4.87 2.63 16.19
C ASN A 92 4.66 1.46 15.20
N PHE A 93 5.50 1.35 14.16
CA PHE A 93 5.49 0.22 13.24
C PHE A 93 6.41 -0.88 13.76
N HIS A 94 5.81 -1.98 14.21
CA HIS A 94 6.53 -3.12 14.78
C HIS A 94 6.44 -4.36 13.89
N THR A 95 6.65 -4.16 12.58
CA THR A 95 6.73 -5.22 11.57
C THR A 95 7.69 -4.80 10.46
N THR A 96 7.99 -5.72 9.54
CA THR A 96 8.84 -5.50 8.35
C THR A 96 8.02 -5.00 7.16
N ALA A 97 8.69 -4.38 6.19
CA ALA A 97 8.10 -3.94 4.92
C ALA A 97 7.39 -5.10 4.20
N PHE A 98 8.06 -6.24 4.07
CA PHE A 98 7.53 -7.45 3.42
C PHE A 98 7.20 -8.56 4.42
N GLY A 99 6.22 -9.40 4.09
CA GLY A 99 5.86 -10.57 4.90
C GLY A 99 6.79 -11.76 4.65
N PRO A 100 6.92 -12.71 5.59
CA PRO A 100 7.65 -13.95 5.35
C PRO A 100 7.11 -14.69 4.11
N GLY A 101 8.01 -15.09 3.21
CA GLY A 101 7.67 -15.82 1.98
C GLY A 101 7.21 -14.94 0.82
N TRP A 102 7.25 -13.61 0.93
CA TRP A 102 7.10 -12.73 -0.23
C TRP A 102 8.32 -12.89 -1.15
N ALA A 103 8.08 -12.91 -2.46
CA ALA A 103 9.15 -12.99 -3.45
C ALA A 103 9.89 -11.65 -3.49
N TRP A 104 11.21 -11.71 -3.60
CA TRP A 104 12.06 -10.51 -3.56
C TRP A 104 11.99 -9.72 -4.88
N ASP A 105 11.74 -10.40 -5.99
CA ASP A 105 11.64 -9.85 -7.33
C ASP A 105 10.32 -9.09 -7.59
N ASP A 106 9.30 -9.30 -6.75
CA ASP A 106 8.02 -8.58 -6.83
C ASP A 106 8.11 -7.14 -6.26
N TYR A 107 9.23 -6.71 -5.67
CA TYR A 107 9.30 -5.47 -4.88
C TYR A 107 8.90 -4.20 -5.66
N ASN A 108 9.13 -4.19 -6.98
CA ASN A 108 8.79 -3.06 -7.85
C ASN A 108 7.32 -3.11 -8.33
N ASP A 109 6.63 -4.23 -8.11
CA ASP A 109 5.25 -4.42 -8.54
C ASP A 109 4.23 -3.81 -7.57
N TYR A 110 3.19 -3.21 -8.14
CA TYR A 110 2.15 -2.51 -7.37
C TYR A 110 1.45 -3.42 -6.34
N TYR A 111 1.33 -4.73 -6.63
CA TYR A 111 0.65 -5.68 -5.76
C TYR A 111 1.50 -6.14 -4.56
N SER A 112 2.79 -5.80 -4.55
CA SER A 112 3.74 -6.14 -3.47
C SER A 112 4.29 -4.87 -2.79
N ALA A 113 3.56 -3.76 -2.81
CA ALA A 113 3.99 -2.52 -2.16
C ALA A 113 4.36 -2.74 -0.68
N GLU A 114 5.47 -2.13 -0.25
CA GLU A 114 5.99 -2.22 1.11
C GLU A 114 4.96 -1.78 2.14
N ARG A 115 4.85 -2.52 3.25
CA ARG A 115 4.01 -2.11 4.39
C ARG A 115 4.71 -1.02 5.19
N SER A 116 3.97 0.02 5.55
CA SER A 116 4.46 1.13 6.37
C SER A 116 3.39 1.57 7.38
N PRO A 117 3.74 2.31 8.46
CA PRO A 117 2.75 2.84 9.39
C PRO A 117 1.82 3.87 8.74
N PHE A 118 2.24 4.50 7.65
CA PHE A 118 1.47 5.55 6.98
C PHE A 118 1.53 5.36 5.45
N PRO A 119 0.68 4.46 4.90
CA PRO A 119 0.75 4.07 3.50
C PRO A 119 0.07 5.10 2.57
N ILE A 120 0.69 6.27 2.42
CA ILE A 120 0.17 7.38 1.60
C ILE A 120 0.10 6.94 0.13
N TYR A 121 -1.04 7.14 -0.55
CA TYR A 121 -1.27 6.66 -1.91
C TYR A 121 -1.08 5.14 -2.07
N GLY A 122 -1.28 4.37 -0.99
CA GLY A 122 -1.03 2.92 -0.99
C GLY A 122 0.45 2.55 -1.10
N ASN A 123 1.38 3.46 -0.76
CA ASN A 123 2.82 3.34 -1.00
C ASN A 123 3.17 3.09 -2.48
N ARG A 124 2.46 3.77 -3.38
CA ARG A 124 2.66 3.64 -4.83
C ARG A 124 2.96 4.98 -5.48
N ILE A 125 3.68 4.89 -6.59
CA ILE A 125 3.90 5.99 -7.52
C ILE A 125 3.16 5.62 -8.80
N SER A 126 2.16 6.41 -9.18
CA SER A 126 1.50 6.27 -10.47
C SER A 126 2.27 7.06 -11.52
N ILE A 127 2.66 6.38 -12.60
CA ILE A 127 3.38 6.98 -13.72
C ILE A 127 2.55 6.76 -14.97
N GLN A 128 2.28 7.84 -15.70
CA GLN A 128 1.55 7.79 -16.96
C GLN A 128 2.41 8.42 -18.06
N SER A 129 2.56 7.71 -19.18
CA SER A 129 3.17 8.25 -20.40
C SER A 129 2.11 8.97 -21.23
N ARG A 130 2.43 10.17 -21.69
CA ARG A 130 1.62 10.94 -22.65
C ARG A 130 2.11 10.67 -24.08
N LEU A 131 1.32 11.13 -25.06
CA LEU A 131 1.57 10.93 -26.49
C LEU A 131 2.91 11.54 -26.99
N ASP A 132 3.51 12.42 -26.20
CA ASP A 132 4.75 13.14 -26.43
C ASP A 132 5.94 12.57 -25.64
N ASP A 133 5.85 11.32 -25.16
CA ASP A 133 6.81 10.64 -24.30
C ASP A 133 7.10 11.36 -22.97
N HIS A 134 6.25 12.32 -22.59
CA HIS A 134 6.33 12.99 -21.31
C HIS A 134 5.68 12.12 -20.22
N LEU A 135 6.49 11.73 -19.24
CA LEU A 135 6.02 11.02 -18.04
C LEU A 135 5.40 12.01 -17.04
N THR A 136 4.24 11.64 -16.53
CA THR A 136 3.58 12.35 -15.41
C THR A 136 3.53 11.46 -14.19
N PHE A 137 3.76 12.05 -13.02
CA PHE A 137 3.93 11.34 -11.75
C PHE A 137 2.87 11.78 -10.75
N SER A 138 2.32 10.81 -10.03
CA SER A 138 1.49 11.02 -8.85
C SER A 138 1.99 10.11 -7.73
N PRO A 139 2.56 10.65 -6.64
CA PRO A 139 2.73 12.08 -6.32
C PRO A 139 3.74 12.84 -7.20
N VAL A 140 3.50 14.14 -7.43
CA VAL A 140 4.38 15.01 -8.24
C VAL A 140 5.79 15.11 -7.66
N TYR A 141 5.96 14.93 -6.35
CA TYR A 141 7.27 14.93 -5.68
C TYR A 141 8.31 14.03 -6.38
N PHE A 142 7.88 12.89 -6.94
CA PHE A 142 8.78 11.92 -7.57
C PHE A 142 9.25 12.31 -8.97
N SER A 143 8.70 13.35 -9.59
CA SER A 143 9.17 13.81 -10.92
C SER A 143 10.64 14.24 -10.91
N ASN A 144 11.13 14.67 -9.74
CA ASN A 144 12.52 15.12 -9.56
C ASN A 144 13.46 14.01 -9.06
N GLN A 145 12.97 12.77 -8.95
CA GLN A 145 13.74 11.60 -8.51
C GLN A 145 14.08 10.66 -9.68
N VAL A 146 13.89 11.12 -10.92
CA VAL A 146 14.01 10.30 -12.12
C VAL A 146 15.39 10.43 -12.75
N VAL A 147 16.00 9.29 -13.06
CA VAL A 147 17.24 9.18 -13.82
C VAL A 147 16.97 8.35 -15.07
N ASN A 148 17.47 8.80 -16.23
CA ASN A 148 17.38 8.02 -17.46
C ASN A 148 18.58 7.09 -17.56
N SER A 149 18.33 5.80 -17.76
CA SER A 149 19.38 4.83 -18.05
C SER A 149 19.91 5.02 -19.48
N PRO A 150 21.23 4.87 -19.72
CA PRO A 150 21.77 4.76 -21.07
C PRO A 150 21.43 3.40 -21.73
N GLU A 151 21.01 2.40 -20.96
CA GLU A 151 20.59 1.08 -21.45
C GLU A 151 19.20 1.16 -22.10
N ILE A 152 19.06 0.50 -23.25
CA ILE A 152 17.80 0.37 -23.99
C ILE A 152 17.31 -1.06 -23.83
N LYS A 153 16.06 -1.21 -23.39
CA LYS A 153 15.36 -2.49 -23.22
C LYS A 153 14.36 -2.70 -24.36
N SER A 154 13.73 -3.87 -24.42
CA SER A 154 12.71 -4.18 -25.44
C SER A 154 11.39 -3.44 -25.24
N THR A 155 11.14 -2.97 -24.02
CA THR A 155 9.96 -2.20 -23.60
C THR A 155 10.41 -1.16 -22.60
N MET A 156 9.69 -0.05 -22.51
CA MET A 156 9.91 0.93 -21.45
C MET A 156 9.70 0.27 -20.09
N GLU A 157 10.67 0.45 -19.20
CA GLU A 157 10.64 -0.07 -17.84
C GLU A 157 11.05 1.02 -16.87
N ILE A 158 10.39 1.07 -15.70
CA ILE A 158 10.71 2.00 -14.64
C ILE A 158 10.92 1.20 -13.36
N ILE A 159 12.12 1.31 -12.80
CA ILE A 159 12.53 0.58 -11.60
C ILE A 159 12.84 1.61 -10.50
N ARG A 160 12.28 1.41 -9.31
CA ARG A 160 12.69 2.15 -8.12
C ARG A 160 13.88 1.44 -7.47
N ASP A 161 14.91 2.16 -7.06
CA ASP A 161 15.96 1.56 -6.22
C ASP A 161 15.39 1.06 -4.89
N GLU A 162 15.76 -0.14 -4.43
CA GLU A 162 15.20 -0.75 -3.21
C GLU A 162 15.34 0.15 -1.96
N ASP A 163 16.52 0.70 -1.73
CA ASP A 163 16.86 1.51 -0.55
C ASP A 163 16.70 3.02 -0.76
N SER A 164 16.12 3.44 -1.89
CA SER A 164 15.99 4.86 -2.24
C SER A 164 14.67 5.18 -2.94
N ASN A 165 14.39 6.48 -3.11
CA ASN A 165 13.24 6.95 -3.89
C ASN A 165 13.62 7.32 -5.33
N GLN A 166 14.84 6.98 -5.77
CA GLN A 166 15.29 7.17 -7.15
C GLN A 166 14.58 6.19 -8.09
N LEU A 167 14.12 6.71 -9.22
CA LEU A 167 13.47 5.97 -10.29
C LEU A 167 14.40 5.95 -11.50
N THR A 168 14.78 4.77 -11.96
CA THR A 168 15.54 4.58 -13.18
C THR A 168 14.61 4.21 -14.34
N VAL A 169 14.62 5.02 -15.40
CA VAL A 169 13.83 4.80 -16.62
C VAL A 169 14.70 4.17 -17.68
N TYR A 170 14.32 2.98 -18.13
CA TYR A 170 14.89 2.29 -19.28
C TYR A 170 14.00 2.52 -20.49
N LYS A 171 14.57 3.03 -21.58
CA LYS A 171 13.81 3.25 -22.82
C LYS A 171 13.58 1.94 -23.55
N GLY A 172 12.40 1.83 -24.16
CA GLY A 172 12.03 0.73 -25.07
C GLY A 172 12.48 0.98 -26.51
#